data_AF-A0A929GMU0-F1
#
_entry.id   AF-A0A929GMU0-F1
#
_cell.length_a   1.000
_cell.length_b   1.000
_cell.length_c   1.000
_cell.angle_alpha   90.00
_cell.angle_beta   90.00
_cell.angle_gamma   90.00
#
_symmetry.space_group_name_H-M   'P 1'
#
loop_
_entity.id
_entity.type
_entity.pdbx_description
1 polymer ?
#
loop_
_entity_poly.entity_id
_entity_poly.type
_entity_poly.pdbx_seq_one_letter_code
_entity_poly.pdbx_strand_id
1 'polypeptide(L)'
;MQEAQTEFTKFQHEVLAREQAKKEKADIRITSVKDGKDYRLVISNVGDATAHDIVFEAIFDDGEESFLIESEMEKMLPITHLLPNQEISMLIATSMGSASSCLTKIAWLNEERNIEKQNIQVKLY
;
A
#
# COMPACT_ATOMS: atom_id res chain seq x y z
N MET A 1 34.41 -14.58 -25.37
CA MET A 1 33.24 -15.43 -25.05
C MET A 1 33.04 -15.69 -23.55
N GLN A 2 34.07 -15.59 -22.68
CA GLN A 2 33.92 -15.80 -21.23
C GLN A 2 33.42 -14.57 -20.44
N GLU A 3 33.70 -13.34 -20.88
CA GLU A 3 33.27 -12.11 -20.18
C GLU A 3 31.75 -11.90 -20.23
N ALA A 4 31.14 -12.12 -21.40
CA ALA A 4 29.69 -12.01 -21.57
C ALA A 4 28.89 -13.00 -20.70
N GLN A 5 29.43 -14.20 -20.45
CA GLN A 5 28.80 -15.18 -19.56
C GLN A 5 28.90 -14.78 -18.08
N THR A 6 30.01 -14.14 -17.69
CA THR A 6 30.23 -13.68 -16.31
C THR A 6 29.31 -12.50 -15.99
N GLU A 7 29.17 -11.56 -16.92
CA GLU A 7 28.29 -10.40 -16.78
C GLU A 7 26.81 -10.81 -16.75
N PHE A 8 26.41 -11.75 -17.61
CA PHE A 8 25.07 -12.31 -17.61
C PHE A 8 24.74 -13.06 -16.30
N THR A 9 25.69 -13.86 -15.78
CA THR A 9 25.51 -14.58 -14.51
C THR A 9 25.38 -13.62 -13.33
N LYS A 10 26.19 -12.56 -13.30
CA LYS A 10 26.08 -11.50 -12.28
C LYS A 10 24.75 -10.77 -12.35
N PHE A 11 24.29 -10.43 -13.56
CA PHE A 11 22.98 -9.80 -13.76
C PHE A 11 21.85 -10.71 -13.27
N GLN A 12 21.89 -12.01 -13.59
CA GLN A 12 20.89 -12.95 -13.09
C GLN A 12 20.91 -13.08 -11.57
N HIS A 13 22.09 -13.13 -10.95
CA HIS A 13 22.21 -13.13 -9.48
C HIS A 13 21.66 -11.85 -8.84
N GLU A 14 21.94 -10.68 -9.42
CA GLU A 14 21.43 -9.41 -8.90
C GLU A 14 19.91 -9.31 -9.04
N VAL A 15 19.34 -9.77 -10.15
CA VAL A 15 17.90 -9.82 -10.37
C VAL A 15 17.26 -10.78 -9.36
N LEU A 16 17.81 -11.98 -9.18
CA LEU A 16 17.30 -12.96 -8.20
C LEU A 16 17.39 -12.42 -6.77
N ALA A 17 18.49 -11.77 -6.38
CA ALA A 17 18.64 -11.18 -5.06
C ALA A 17 17.63 -10.03 -4.81
N ARG A 18 17.36 -9.20 -5.83
CA ARG A 18 16.34 -8.15 -5.74
C ARG A 18 14.92 -8.72 -5.68
N GLU A 19 14.64 -9.80 -6.39
CA GLU A 19 13.35 -10.48 -6.30
C GLU A 19 13.19 -11.20 -4.95
N GLN A 20 14.25 -11.83 -4.43
CA GLN A 20 14.25 -12.45 -3.10
C GLN A 20 14.02 -11.40 -2.00
N ALA A 21 14.72 -10.26 -2.06
CA ALA A 21 14.57 -9.18 -1.08
C ALA A 21 13.17 -8.53 -1.13
N LYS A 22 12.49 -8.56 -2.28
CA LYS A 22 11.07 -8.17 -2.40
C LYS A 22 10.12 -9.21 -1.81
N LYS A 23 10.51 -10.49 -1.80
CA LYS A 23 9.76 -11.62 -1.23
C LYS A 23 10.02 -11.86 0.27
N GLU A 24 10.72 -10.96 0.94
CA GLU A 24 11.00 -11.08 2.39
C GLU A 24 10.41 -9.93 3.20
N LYS A 25 9.60 -9.07 2.57
CA LYS A 25 9.05 -7.86 3.19
C LYS A 25 7.55 -7.75 2.92
N ALA A 26 6.87 -7.00 3.79
CA ALA A 26 5.53 -6.53 3.47
C ALA A 26 5.60 -5.51 2.33
N ASP A 27 4.61 -5.53 1.44
CA ASP A 27 4.43 -4.54 0.37
C ASP A 27 2.98 -4.09 0.47
N ILE A 28 2.77 -2.92 1.09
CA ILE A 28 1.42 -2.40 1.31
C ILE A 28 0.99 -1.60 0.08
N ARG A 29 -0.15 -1.99 -0.47
CA ARG A 29 -0.80 -1.29 -1.57
C ARG A 29 -2.14 -0.74 -1.13
N ILE A 30 -2.48 0.39 -1.73
CA ILE A 30 -3.76 1.06 -1.49
C ILE A 30 -4.38 1.33 -2.85
N THR A 31 -5.59 0.82 -3.04
CA THR A 31 -6.35 0.97 -4.27
C THR A 31 -7.77 1.36 -3.92
N SER A 32 -8.40 2.23 -4.71
CA SER A 32 -9.86 2.34 -4.67
C SER A 32 -10.48 1.22 -5.52
N VAL A 33 -11.70 0.78 -5.24
CA VAL A 33 -12.45 -0.14 -6.09
C VAL A 33 -13.92 0.26 -6.07
N LYS A 34 -14.63 -0.02 -7.17
CA LYS A 34 -16.08 0.12 -7.22
C LYS A 34 -16.73 -1.21 -6.86
N ASP A 35 -17.56 -1.22 -5.83
CA ASP A 35 -18.30 -2.38 -5.33
C ASP A 35 -19.81 -2.13 -5.51
N GLY A 36 -20.32 -2.48 -6.69
CA GLY A 36 -21.70 -2.18 -7.08
C GLY A 36 -21.95 -0.68 -7.23
N LYS A 37 -22.71 -0.08 -6.30
CA LYS A 37 -22.99 1.36 -6.24
C LYS A 37 -22.03 2.13 -5.35
N ASP A 38 -21.34 1.42 -4.47
CA ASP A 38 -20.46 2.01 -3.48
C ASP A 38 -19.01 2.00 -3.98
N TYR A 39 -18.20 2.86 -3.37
CA TYR A 39 -16.77 2.90 -3.60
C TYR A 39 -16.06 2.50 -2.31
N ARG A 40 -14.98 1.74 -2.45
CA ARG A 40 -14.19 1.26 -1.32
C ARG A 40 -12.74 1.62 -1.50
N LEU A 41 -12.07 1.94 -0.40
CA LEU A 41 -10.61 1.98 -0.33
C LEU A 41 -10.14 0.66 0.23
N VAL A 42 -9.24 -0.02 -0.48
CA VAL A 42 -8.68 -1.32 -0.13
C VAL A 42 -7.22 -1.12 0.22
N ILE A 43 -6.83 -1.59 1.41
CA ILE A 43 -5.44 -1.65 1.86
C ILE A 43 -5.06 -3.13 1.88
N SER A 44 -4.09 -3.51 1.07
CA SER A 44 -3.67 -4.90 0.88
C SER A 44 -2.18 -5.07 1.13
N ASN A 45 -1.79 -6.17 1.78
CA ASN A 45 -0.40 -6.60 1.82
C ASN A 45 -0.16 -7.61 0.71
N VAL A 46 0.54 -7.19 -0.34
CA VAL A 46 0.95 -8.06 -1.46
C VAL A 46 2.37 -8.57 -1.32
N GLY A 47 3.03 -8.24 -0.21
CA GLY A 47 4.33 -8.77 0.15
C GLY A 47 4.20 -10.12 0.86
N ASP A 48 5.36 -10.70 1.16
CA ASP A 48 5.49 -12.04 1.70
C ASP A 48 5.78 -12.05 3.22
N ALA A 49 5.88 -10.88 3.86
CA ALA A 49 5.99 -10.74 5.32
C ALA A 49 4.81 -9.97 5.92
N THR A 50 4.56 -10.15 7.22
CA THR A 50 3.50 -9.45 7.94
C THR A 50 3.84 -7.97 8.14
N ALA A 51 2.86 -7.09 7.97
CA ALA A 51 2.95 -5.71 8.43
C ALA A 51 2.20 -5.54 9.75
N HIS A 52 2.81 -4.89 10.73
CA HIS A 52 2.25 -4.65 12.05
C HIS A 52 2.02 -3.16 12.31
N ASP A 53 1.06 -2.85 13.17
CA ASP A 53 0.79 -1.49 13.67
C ASP A 53 0.75 -0.44 12.55
N ILE A 54 -0.06 -0.72 11.52
CA ILE A 54 -0.11 0.09 10.32
C ILE A 54 -0.87 1.38 10.61
N VAL A 55 -0.22 2.50 10.30
CA VAL A 55 -0.77 3.84 10.38
C VAL A 55 -0.89 4.46 9.00
N PHE A 56 -1.95 5.23 8.82
CA PHE A 56 -2.35 5.78 7.53
C PHE A 56 -2.71 7.26 7.69
N GLU A 57 -2.24 8.08 6.75
CA GLU A 57 -2.57 9.49 6.63
C GLU A 57 -2.83 9.82 5.15
N ALA A 58 -3.98 10.40 4.84
CA ALA A 58 -4.30 10.87 3.49
C ALA A 58 -4.18 12.40 3.41
N ILE A 59 -3.55 12.88 2.34
CA ILE A 59 -3.33 14.28 2.05
C ILE A 59 -4.03 14.60 0.73
N PHE A 60 -4.95 15.56 0.81
CA PHE A 60 -5.74 16.06 -0.30
C PHE A 60 -5.18 17.42 -0.75
N ASP A 61 -5.40 17.76 -2.02
CA ASP A 61 -5.03 19.08 -2.52
C ASP A 61 -5.98 20.16 -1.96
N ASP A 62 -5.50 21.40 -1.93
CA ASP A 62 -6.26 22.52 -1.35
C ASP A 62 -7.56 22.76 -2.13
N GLY A 63 -8.68 22.84 -1.40
CA GLY A 63 -10.02 23.02 -1.94
C GLY A 63 -10.75 21.74 -2.39
N GLU A 64 -10.14 20.57 -2.30
CA GLU A 64 -10.83 19.29 -2.56
C GLU A 64 -11.44 18.70 -1.29
N GLU A 65 -12.64 18.09 -1.42
CA GLU A 65 -13.27 17.37 -0.31
C GLU A 65 -12.64 15.98 -0.14
N SER A 66 -12.34 15.60 1.10
CA SER A 66 -11.93 14.23 1.44
C SER A 66 -13.03 13.23 1.09
N PHE A 67 -12.66 12.15 0.40
CA PHE A 67 -13.55 11.02 0.17
C PHE A 67 -13.59 10.03 1.34
N LEU A 68 -12.73 10.22 2.36
CA LEU A 68 -12.66 9.35 3.53
C LEU A 68 -13.79 9.67 4.51
N ILE A 69 -14.45 8.61 4.99
CA ILE A 69 -15.49 8.70 6.00
C ILE A 69 -14.83 8.51 7.38
N GLU A 70 -14.88 9.53 8.23
CA GLU A 70 -14.23 9.53 9.55
C GLU A 70 -14.65 8.32 10.41
N SER A 71 -15.94 7.99 10.44
CA SER A 71 -16.44 6.83 11.19
C SER A 71 -15.93 5.48 10.67
N GLU A 72 -15.50 5.40 9.41
CA GLU A 72 -14.88 4.18 8.87
C GLU A 72 -13.38 4.15 9.21
N MET A 73 -12.72 5.31 9.19
CA MET A 73 -11.33 5.46 9.62
C MET A 73 -11.14 5.03 11.08
N GLU A 74 -12.00 5.51 11.98
CA GLU A 74 -11.96 5.18 13.42
C GLU A 74 -12.18 3.70 13.72
N LYS A 75 -12.93 2.99 12.86
CA LYS A 75 -13.17 1.55 13.01
C LYS A 75 -12.00 0.71 12.51
N MET A 76 -11.31 1.17 11.46
CA MET A 76 -10.25 0.42 10.80
C MET A 76 -8.85 0.71 11.37
N LEU A 77 -8.62 1.91 11.90
CA LEU A 77 -7.30 2.32 12.38
C LEU A 77 -7.15 2.27 13.91
N PRO A 78 -5.95 1.94 14.41
CA PRO A 78 -4.80 1.41 13.66
C PRO A 78 -5.03 -0.04 13.25
N ILE A 79 -4.50 -0.44 12.08
CA ILE A 79 -4.58 -1.83 11.63
C ILE A 79 -3.48 -2.59 12.37
N THR A 80 -3.87 -3.43 13.33
CA THR A 80 -2.91 -4.10 14.22
C THR A 80 -1.93 -5.01 13.47
N HIS A 81 -2.42 -5.74 12.47
CA HIS A 81 -1.57 -6.52 11.57
C HIS A 81 -2.28 -6.80 10.24
N LEU A 82 -1.50 -6.99 9.18
CA LEU A 82 -1.96 -7.42 7.87
C LEU A 82 -1.02 -8.51 7.32
N LEU A 83 -1.50 -9.75 7.27
CA LEU A 83 -0.72 -10.91 6.80
C LEU A 83 -0.48 -10.84 5.29
N PRO A 84 0.49 -11.61 4.76
CA PRO A 84 0.67 -11.78 3.31
C PRO A 84 -0.63 -12.15 2.61
N ASN A 85 -0.93 -11.47 1.51
CA ASN A 85 -2.16 -11.62 0.70
C ASN A 85 -3.47 -11.28 1.43
N GLN A 86 -3.42 -10.64 2.60
CA GLN A 86 -4.61 -10.10 3.24
C GLN A 86 -4.89 -8.68 2.77
N GLU A 87 -6.18 -8.36 2.79
CA GLU A 87 -6.68 -7.03 2.52
C GLU A 87 -7.77 -6.67 3.52
N ILE A 88 -7.93 -5.37 3.71
CA ILE A 88 -9.03 -4.77 4.43
C ILE A 88 -9.60 -3.66 3.56
N SER A 89 -10.88 -3.34 3.76
CA SER A 89 -11.50 -2.28 2.98
C SER A 89 -12.46 -1.45 3.82
N MET A 90 -12.54 -0.17 3.48
CA MET A 90 -13.48 0.79 4.08
C MET A 90 -14.31 1.45 2.99
N LEU A 91 -15.52 1.85 3.35
CA LEU A 91 -16.35 2.67 2.47
C LEU A 91 -15.74 4.07 2.31
N ILE A 92 -15.85 4.60 1.10
CA ILE A 92 -15.52 5.99 0.79
C ILE A 92 -16.73 6.67 0.16
N ALA A 93 -16.87 7.97 0.42
CA ALA A 93 -17.96 8.78 -0.10
C ALA A 93 -17.42 9.74 -1.16
N THR A 94 -17.95 9.66 -2.37
CA THR A 94 -17.55 10.53 -3.47
C THR A 94 -18.69 11.48 -3.85
N SER A 95 -18.37 12.76 -3.97
CA SER A 95 -19.24 13.87 -4.39
C SER A 95 -18.63 14.54 -5.63
N MET A 96 -19.35 15.47 -6.28
CA MET A 96 -18.77 16.27 -7.38
C MET A 96 -17.59 17.16 -6.93
N GLY A 97 -17.46 17.44 -5.64
CA GLY A 97 -16.34 18.20 -5.06
C GLY A 97 -15.24 17.33 -4.46
N SER A 98 -15.40 16.01 -4.45
CA SER A 98 -14.40 15.10 -3.89
C SER A 98 -13.13 15.05 -4.72
N ALA A 99 -12.00 14.94 -4.02
CA ALA A 99 -10.69 14.73 -4.61
C ALA A 99 -10.68 13.53 -5.55
N SER A 100 -10.15 13.70 -6.77
CA SER A 100 -10.01 12.61 -7.75
C SER A 100 -8.81 11.68 -7.44
N SER A 101 -7.90 12.15 -6.58
CA SER A 101 -6.78 11.37 -6.07
C SER A 101 -6.28 11.96 -4.76
N CYS A 102 -5.53 11.20 -3.98
CA CYS A 102 -4.84 11.73 -2.81
C CYS A 102 -3.45 11.11 -2.66
N LEU A 103 -2.54 11.84 -2.02
CA LEU A 103 -1.28 11.28 -1.58
C LEU A 103 -1.50 10.63 -0.21
N THR A 104 -1.29 9.33 -0.14
CA THR A 104 -1.34 8.61 1.13
C THR A 104 0.07 8.37 1.65
N LYS A 105 0.30 8.67 2.93
CA LYS A 105 1.47 8.25 3.69
C LYS A 105 1.07 7.07 4.55
N ILE A 106 1.79 5.96 4.42
CA ILE A 106 1.59 4.76 5.21
C ILE A 106 2.89 4.37 5.89
N ALA A 107 2.78 3.89 7.12
CA ALA A 107 3.91 3.34 7.86
C ALA A 107 3.48 2.10 8.64
N TRP A 108 4.39 1.14 8.77
CA TRP A 108 4.17 -0.11 9.51
C TRP A 108 5.46 -0.57 10.17
N LEU A 109 5.35 -1.48 11.13
CA LEU A 109 6.45 -2.23 11.70
C LEU A 109 6.61 -3.54 10.92
N ASN A 110 7.84 -3.84 10.53
CA ASN A 110 8.20 -5.17 10.04
C ASN A 110 8.41 -6.16 11.21
N GLU A 111 8.69 -7.43 10.90
CA GLU A 111 8.95 -8.50 11.89
C GLU A 111 10.09 -8.14 12.88
N GLU A 112 11.09 -7.38 12.42
CA GLU A 112 12.21 -6.91 13.25
C GLU A 112 11.88 -5.66 14.09
N ARG A 113 10.61 -5.20 14.07
CA ARG A 113 10.15 -3.96 14.72
C ARG A 113 10.79 -2.68 14.16
N ASN A 114 11.34 -2.74 12.95
CA ASN A 114 11.80 -1.57 12.22
C ASN A 114 10.62 -0.89 11.52
N ILE A 115 10.62 0.45 11.52
CA ILE A 115 9.57 1.23 10.86
C ILE A 115 9.87 1.29 9.36
N GLU A 116 8.95 0.78 8.56
CA GLU A 116 8.92 0.96 7.11
C GLU A 116 7.85 2.00 6.75
N LYS A 117 8.11 2.76 5.68
CA LYS A 117 7.25 3.87 5.24
C LYS A 117 7.14 3.88 3.73
N GLN A 118 5.97 4.26 3.25
CA GLN A 118 5.71 4.40 1.82
C GLN A 118 4.74 5.54 1.56
N ASN A 119 4.97 6.24 0.45
CA ASN A 119 4.04 7.22 -0.08
C ASN A 119 3.36 6.59 -1.31
N ILE A 120 2.03 6.61 -1.33
CA ILE A 120 1.21 5.96 -2.35
C ILE A 120 0.25 7.00 -2.91
N GLN A 121 0.33 7.25 -4.22
CA GLN A 121 -0.69 8.05 -4.89
C GLN A 121 -1.90 7.16 -5.16
N VAL A 122 -3.00 7.43 -4.46
CA VAL A 122 -4.27 6.73 -4.66
C VAL A 122 -5.10 7.54 -5.63
N LYS A 123 -5.49 6.92 -6.75
CA LYS A 123 -6.45 7.50 -7.68
C LYS A 123 -7.82 6.90 -7.41
N LEU A 124 -8.86 7.71 -7.42
CA LEU A 124 -10.23 7.23 -7.46
C LEU A 124 -10.56 6.73 -8.88
N TYR A 125 -11.24 5.58 -8.93
CA TYR A 125 -11.74 4.96 -10.17
C TYR A 125 -12.76 5.83 -10.90
#